data_AF-A0A1U7MWK3-F1
#
_entry.id   AF-A0A1U7MWK3-F1
#
_cell.length_a   1.000
_cell.length_b   1.000
_cell.length_c   1.000
_cell.angle_alpha   90.00
_cell.angle_beta   90.00
_cell.angle_gamma   90.00
#
_symmetry.space_group_name_H-M   'P 1'
#
loop_
_entity.id
_entity.type
_entity.pdbx_description
1 polymer ?
#
loop_
_entity_poly.entity_id
_entity_poly.type
_entity_poly.pdbx_seq_one_letter_code
_entity_poly.pdbx_strand_id
1 'polypeptide(L)'
;MTDTALPIKNPSVTLYAFHLCQDLSQELGQLRPDADQLWQHCANLSEPFGIPELKSLPEKLQSPPTQTPITNRYIKLLPDNGRLTYTPPLQIEGSALTVEVYPVKIHDTYALDLTLYYQNVTVPASQFSRLNPQGCLLASTIQPSLGQTLVLYGEPVGTPEEDRKLADACVDAFFQGTDQKPQFMAFGQLFGSPIFAYDNGKEKPTEQCHVLVWLNRHPETLKLIEKTSLSFFNLLCCRSKILFAYDQARWCYRQTRELYGQLEQEVKGFKELPREPETRLEELKQKLTEMPSQTFEYAGHLRDLEDHKTAIATNAANYDTWLKKIRESSLKDDNIEFLEDFLNQRTELFKRQIQTNLNYLKPGQQLFDQMLGSIRGIVETEQAQQEKRLERWIASVGIGLGVSGISSQTAAKPVESIITQLYPKQSLDCPKAGVTPCLTYSVVFVLFHVGVGAIAGLIVYRIIHRVSK
;
A
#
# COMPACT_ATOMS: atom_id res chain seq x y z
N MET A 1 36.95 -24.00 -3.63
CA MET A 1 35.78 -24.79 -3.21
C MET A 1 34.98 -25.04 -4.47
N THR A 2 34.81 -26.31 -4.85
CA THR A 2 34.05 -26.69 -6.05
C THR A 2 32.63 -26.17 -5.90
N ASP A 3 32.26 -25.21 -6.73
CA ASP A 3 30.91 -24.72 -6.90
C ASP A 3 30.07 -25.90 -7.39
N THR A 4 29.48 -26.66 -6.47
CA THR A 4 28.52 -27.70 -6.81
C THR A 4 27.36 -26.99 -7.47
N ALA A 5 27.37 -26.99 -8.80
CA ALA A 5 26.25 -26.54 -9.61
C ALA A 5 24.99 -27.15 -9.01
N LEU A 6 24.01 -26.31 -8.65
CA LEU A 6 22.70 -26.74 -8.17
C LEU A 6 21.81 -26.91 -9.41
N PRO A 7 21.65 -28.13 -9.94
CA PRO A 7 20.91 -28.37 -11.17
C PRO A 7 19.40 -28.23 -10.97
N ILE A 8 18.76 -27.59 -11.94
CA ILE A 8 17.32 -27.44 -12.03
C ILE A 8 16.86 -27.73 -13.46
N LYS A 9 15.80 -28.52 -13.57
CA LYS A 9 15.18 -28.88 -14.84
C LYS A 9 13.99 -27.97 -15.14
N ASN A 10 13.77 -27.69 -16.42
CA ASN A 10 12.63 -26.88 -16.90
C ASN A 10 12.50 -25.52 -16.19
N PRO A 11 13.56 -24.68 -16.17
CA PRO A 11 13.51 -23.40 -15.50
C PRO A 11 12.53 -22.43 -16.18
N SER A 12 11.77 -21.70 -15.38
CA SER A 12 10.89 -20.63 -15.85
C SER A 12 10.80 -19.46 -14.88
N VAL A 13 10.37 -18.31 -15.42
CA VAL A 13 9.89 -17.18 -14.64
C VAL A 13 8.53 -16.74 -15.16
N THR A 14 7.61 -16.43 -14.26
CA THR A 14 6.37 -15.71 -14.57
C THR A 14 6.38 -14.35 -13.89
N LEU A 15 6.20 -13.29 -14.66
CA LEU A 15 5.92 -11.94 -14.17
C LEU A 15 4.40 -11.74 -14.13
N TYR A 16 3.88 -11.56 -12.91
CA TYR A 16 2.53 -11.04 -12.67
C TYR A 16 2.61 -9.54 -12.38
N ALA A 17 2.21 -8.70 -13.33
CA ALA A 17 2.24 -7.24 -13.18
C ALA A 17 0.83 -6.64 -13.21
N PHE A 18 0.57 -5.67 -12.33
CA PHE A 18 -0.77 -5.10 -12.14
C PHE A 18 -0.73 -3.58 -12.24
N HIS A 19 -1.53 -2.99 -13.12
CA HIS A 19 -1.57 -1.56 -13.38
C HIS A 19 -3.01 -1.04 -13.31
N LEU A 20 -3.22 0.05 -12.57
CA LEU A 20 -4.52 0.70 -12.41
C LEU A 20 -4.91 1.30 -13.76
N CYS A 21 -6.01 0.84 -14.34
CA CYS A 21 -6.48 1.39 -15.61
C CYS A 21 -7.70 2.30 -15.44
N GLN A 22 -8.41 2.23 -14.30
CA GLN A 22 -9.58 3.06 -14.00
C GLN A 22 -9.60 3.42 -12.51
N ASP A 23 -10.15 4.58 -12.17
CA ASP A 23 -10.37 4.99 -10.78
C ASP A 23 -11.69 5.76 -10.63
N LEU A 24 -12.08 6.02 -9.37
CA LEU A 24 -13.36 6.67 -9.02
C LEU A 24 -13.43 8.15 -9.45
N SER A 25 -12.30 8.78 -9.81
CA SER A 25 -12.29 10.19 -10.22
C SER A 25 -12.73 10.38 -11.68
N GLN A 26 -12.84 9.28 -12.42
CA GLN A 26 -13.14 9.26 -13.85
C GLN A 26 -14.59 8.85 -14.10
N GLU A 27 -15.11 9.26 -15.26
CA GLU A 27 -16.41 8.76 -15.70
C GLU A 27 -16.36 7.23 -15.85
N LEU A 28 -17.48 6.57 -15.55
CA LEU A 28 -17.56 5.12 -15.64
C LEU A 28 -17.20 4.66 -17.05
N GLY A 29 -16.16 3.83 -17.17
CA GLY A 29 -15.68 3.33 -18.47
C GLY A 29 -14.53 4.11 -19.07
N GLN A 30 -14.21 5.31 -18.56
CA GLN A 30 -13.02 6.05 -18.95
C GLN A 30 -11.76 5.40 -18.36
N LEU A 31 -10.67 5.42 -19.13
CA LEU A 31 -9.36 4.92 -18.69
C LEU A 31 -8.51 6.07 -18.16
N ARG A 32 -7.58 5.73 -17.27
CA ARG A 32 -6.54 6.67 -16.82
C ARG A 32 -5.61 7.06 -17.98
N PRO A 33 -5.05 8.30 -17.95
CA PRO A 33 -4.10 8.73 -18.98
C PRO A 33 -2.86 7.84 -19.10
N ASP A 34 -2.48 7.18 -18.01
CA ASP A 34 -1.34 6.26 -17.92
C ASP A 34 -1.70 4.78 -18.15
N ALA A 35 -2.98 4.46 -18.41
CA ALA A 35 -3.46 3.06 -18.43
C ALA A 35 -2.70 2.16 -19.42
N ASP A 36 -2.27 2.69 -20.55
CA ASP A 36 -1.57 1.92 -21.59
C ASP A 36 -0.08 1.70 -21.30
N GLN A 37 0.48 2.34 -20.25
CA GLN A 37 1.91 2.25 -19.93
C GLN A 37 2.38 0.82 -19.70
N LEU A 38 1.56 -0.02 -19.04
CA LEU A 38 1.91 -1.43 -18.81
C LEU A 38 2.17 -2.16 -20.14
N TRP A 39 1.35 -1.88 -21.16
CA TRP A 39 1.45 -2.52 -22.47
C TRP A 39 2.64 -1.99 -23.26
N GLN A 40 2.90 -0.68 -23.20
CA GLN A 40 4.09 -0.08 -23.80
C GLN A 40 5.39 -0.62 -23.18
N HIS A 41 5.46 -0.73 -21.85
CA HIS A 41 6.63 -1.29 -21.18
C HIS A 41 6.79 -2.80 -21.46
N CYS A 42 5.70 -3.55 -21.57
CA CYS A 42 5.77 -4.94 -22.02
C CYS A 42 6.27 -5.04 -23.47
N ALA A 43 5.86 -4.12 -24.36
CA ALA A 43 6.34 -4.07 -25.75
C ALA A 43 7.85 -3.78 -25.84
N ASN A 44 8.40 -2.99 -24.90
CA ASN A 44 9.83 -2.69 -24.81
C ASN A 44 10.69 -3.91 -24.45
N LEU A 45 10.09 -4.99 -23.92
CA LEU A 45 10.79 -6.27 -23.70
C LEU A 45 11.19 -6.96 -25.02
N SER A 46 10.70 -6.47 -26.16
CA SER A 46 11.13 -6.90 -27.49
C SER A 46 12.65 -6.82 -27.68
N GLU A 47 13.31 -5.80 -27.14
CA GLU A 47 14.76 -5.60 -27.32
C GLU A 47 15.61 -6.57 -26.50
N PRO A 48 15.47 -6.65 -25.16
CA PRO A 48 16.31 -7.55 -24.34
C PRO A 48 16.13 -9.03 -24.69
N PHE A 49 14.98 -9.42 -25.24
CA PHE A 49 14.72 -10.81 -25.66
C PHE A 49 14.86 -11.06 -27.16
N GLY A 50 15.02 -10.02 -27.99
CA GLY A 50 15.09 -10.16 -29.45
C GLY A 50 13.78 -10.68 -30.07
N ILE A 51 12.64 -10.11 -29.66
CA ILE A 51 11.28 -10.45 -30.14
C ILE A 51 10.65 -9.21 -30.81
N PRO A 52 11.00 -8.87 -32.07
CA PRO A 52 10.48 -7.68 -32.74
C PRO A 52 8.95 -7.62 -32.79
N GLU A 53 8.28 -8.76 -32.92
CA GLU A 53 6.82 -8.89 -32.98
C GLU A 53 6.13 -8.49 -31.68
N LEU A 54 6.84 -8.48 -30.54
CA LEU A 54 6.31 -8.02 -29.26
C LEU A 54 6.11 -6.50 -29.23
N LYS A 55 6.83 -5.73 -30.07
CA LYS A 55 6.60 -4.27 -30.21
C LYS A 55 5.16 -3.95 -30.60
N SER A 56 4.52 -4.85 -31.35
CA SER A 56 3.14 -4.72 -31.82
C SER A 56 2.07 -5.16 -30.81
N LEU A 57 2.44 -5.44 -29.55
CA LEU A 57 1.49 -5.89 -28.53
C LEU A 57 0.36 -4.87 -28.30
N PRO A 58 0.63 -3.55 -28.09
CA PRO A 58 -0.43 -2.58 -27.80
C PRO A 58 -1.50 -2.53 -28.90
N GLU A 59 -1.10 -2.63 -30.18
CA GLU A 59 -2.02 -2.60 -31.32
C GLU A 59 -2.87 -3.87 -31.45
N LYS A 60 -2.43 -4.99 -30.85
CA LYS A 60 -3.16 -6.27 -30.84
C LYS A 60 -4.21 -6.34 -29.74
N LEU A 61 -4.13 -5.47 -28.73
CA LEU A 61 -5.07 -5.49 -27.61
C LEU A 61 -6.44 -4.97 -28.06
N GLN A 62 -7.47 -5.74 -27.74
CA GLN A 62 -8.85 -5.34 -27.97
C GLN A 62 -9.28 -4.37 -26.87
N SER A 63 -9.83 -3.22 -27.27
CA SER A 63 -10.47 -2.31 -26.32
C SER A 63 -11.61 -3.04 -25.60
N PRO A 64 -11.69 -2.99 -24.26
CA PRO A 64 -12.83 -3.51 -23.54
C PRO A 64 -14.11 -2.83 -24.06
N PRO A 65 -15.19 -3.57 -24.37
CA PRO A 65 -16.41 -2.94 -24.86
C PRO A 65 -16.94 -1.94 -23.82
N THR A 66 -17.27 -0.72 -24.27
CA THR A 66 -17.83 0.38 -23.45
C THR A 66 -19.10 -0.01 -22.69
N GLN A 67 -19.76 -1.10 -23.11
CA GLN A 67 -20.96 -1.66 -22.49
C GLN A 67 -20.76 -3.12 -22.05
N THR A 68 -19.55 -3.50 -21.60
CA THR A 68 -19.41 -4.82 -20.97
C THR A 68 -20.38 -4.84 -19.76
N PRO A 69 -21.32 -5.78 -19.68
CA PRO A 69 -22.20 -5.85 -18.52
C PRO A 69 -21.33 -5.95 -17.26
N ILE A 70 -21.74 -5.26 -16.18
CA ILE A 70 -21.05 -5.17 -14.88
C ILE A 70 -20.65 -6.56 -14.33
N THR A 71 -21.26 -7.63 -14.86
CA THR A 71 -21.00 -9.03 -14.55
C THR A 71 -19.66 -9.57 -15.07
N ASN A 72 -19.11 -9.07 -16.18
CA ASN A 72 -17.88 -9.63 -16.75
C ASN A 72 -16.63 -8.94 -16.20
N ARG A 73 -16.27 -9.32 -14.97
CA ARG A 73 -15.19 -8.74 -14.16
C ARG A 73 -13.78 -9.15 -14.60
N TYR A 74 -13.69 -10.10 -15.52
CA TYR A 74 -12.46 -10.64 -16.07
C TYR A 74 -12.56 -10.66 -17.60
N ILE A 75 -11.76 -9.85 -18.27
CA ILE A 75 -11.81 -9.65 -19.72
C ILE A 75 -10.45 -10.02 -20.30
N LYS A 76 -10.44 -10.95 -21.25
CA LYS A 76 -9.25 -11.24 -22.06
C LYS A 76 -9.06 -10.12 -23.08
N LEU A 77 -7.85 -9.58 -23.20
CA LEU A 77 -7.58 -8.45 -24.09
C LEU A 77 -7.06 -8.89 -25.47
N LEU A 78 -6.94 -10.19 -25.72
CA LEU A 78 -6.53 -10.77 -26.99
C LEU A 78 -7.57 -11.76 -27.52
N PRO A 79 -7.62 -11.98 -28.85
CA PRO A 79 -8.41 -13.04 -29.47
C PRO A 79 -7.86 -14.45 -29.13
N ASP A 80 -8.57 -15.51 -29.58
CA ASP A 80 -8.11 -16.91 -29.60
C ASP A 80 -7.40 -17.40 -28.32
N ASN A 81 -8.20 -17.66 -27.28
CA ASN A 81 -7.77 -18.05 -25.92
C ASN A 81 -7.08 -16.96 -25.09
N GLY A 82 -6.66 -15.86 -25.72
CA GLY A 82 -6.20 -14.62 -25.08
C GLY A 82 -4.70 -14.55 -24.85
N ARG A 83 -3.89 -15.41 -25.49
CA ARG A 83 -2.45 -15.55 -25.25
C ARG A 83 -1.65 -15.44 -26.55
N LEU A 84 -0.48 -14.81 -26.50
CA LEU A 84 0.52 -14.83 -27.58
C LEU A 84 1.72 -15.65 -27.13
N THR A 85 2.30 -16.41 -28.06
CA THR A 85 3.51 -17.22 -27.83
C THR A 85 4.59 -16.81 -28.83
N TYR A 86 5.81 -16.62 -28.33
CA TYR A 86 6.97 -16.24 -29.10
C TYR A 86 8.15 -17.17 -28.81
N THR A 87 9.00 -17.39 -29.82
CA THR A 87 10.22 -18.19 -29.71
C THR A 87 11.42 -17.32 -30.11
N PRO A 88 11.98 -16.53 -29.20
CA PRO A 88 13.19 -15.74 -29.48
C PRO A 88 14.40 -16.60 -29.88
N PRO A 89 15.44 -16.00 -30.48
CA PRO A 89 16.66 -16.72 -30.87
C PRO A 89 17.52 -17.18 -29.68
N LEU A 90 17.15 -16.82 -28.45
CA LEU A 90 17.87 -17.18 -27.23
C LEU A 90 17.73 -18.68 -26.92
N GLN A 91 18.86 -19.34 -26.66
CA GLN A 91 18.91 -20.78 -26.35
C GLN A 91 19.82 -21.08 -25.16
N ILE A 92 19.53 -22.18 -24.47
CA ILE A 92 20.36 -22.78 -23.41
C ILE A 92 20.44 -24.28 -23.66
N GLU A 93 21.66 -24.82 -23.77
CA GLU A 93 21.90 -26.26 -23.98
C GLU A 93 21.04 -26.85 -25.12
N GLY A 94 20.85 -26.09 -26.21
CA GLY A 94 20.04 -26.48 -27.36
C GLY A 94 18.52 -26.36 -27.17
N SER A 95 18.02 -26.00 -25.99
CA SER A 95 16.61 -25.69 -25.74
C SER A 95 16.33 -24.22 -26.05
N ALA A 96 15.27 -23.97 -26.84
CA ALA A 96 14.83 -22.63 -27.18
C ALA A 96 14.01 -22.00 -26.06
N LEU A 97 14.22 -20.70 -25.82
CA LEU A 97 13.38 -19.93 -24.93
C LEU A 97 11.99 -19.78 -25.54
N THR A 98 10.95 -20.03 -24.75
CA THR A 98 9.57 -19.70 -25.11
C THR A 98 9.07 -18.57 -24.21
N VAL A 99 8.37 -17.61 -24.81
CA VAL A 99 7.78 -16.45 -24.12
C VAL A 99 6.29 -16.42 -24.39
N GLU A 100 5.49 -16.44 -23.33
CA GLU A 100 4.04 -16.38 -23.39
C GLU A 100 3.52 -15.10 -22.74
N VAL A 101 2.64 -14.39 -23.44
CA VAL A 101 2.07 -13.12 -23.00
C VAL A 101 0.55 -13.27 -22.88
N TYR A 102 0.02 -13.03 -21.69
CA TYR A 102 -1.40 -13.15 -21.38
C TYR A 102 -1.92 -11.88 -20.69
N PRO A 103 -2.37 -10.88 -21.47
CA PRO A 103 -2.92 -9.62 -20.98
C PRO A 103 -4.43 -9.74 -20.73
N VAL A 104 -4.87 -9.29 -19.56
CA VAL A 104 -6.27 -9.27 -19.17
C VAL A 104 -6.63 -7.97 -18.44
N LYS A 105 -7.92 -7.66 -18.39
CA LYS A 105 -8.48 -6.66 -17.49
C LYS A 105 -9.28 -7.35 -16.40
N ILE A 106 -8.88 -7.10 -15.15
CA ILE A 106 -9.55 -7.58 -13.93
C ILE A 106 -10.14 -6.35 -13.24
N HIS A 107 -11.44 -6.14 -13.42
CA HIS A 107 -12.14 -4.94 -12.95
C HIS A 107 -11.49 -3.64 -13.45
N ASP A 108 -10.99 -2.82 -12.54
CA ASP A 108 -10.30 -1.55 -12.69
C ASP A 108 -8.79 -1.69 -12.94
N THR A 109 -8.31 -2.91 -13.19
CA THR A 109 -6.88 -3.23 -13.28
C THR A 109 -6.55 -3.95 -14.56
N TYR A 110 -5.56 -3.45 -15.29
CA TYR A 110 -4.85 -4.23 -16.29
C TYR A 110 -3.84 -5.15 -15.61
N ALA A 111 -3.88 -6.43 -15.96
CA ALA A 111 -3.04 -7.47 -15.38
C ALA A 111 -2.33 -8.24 -16.49
N LEU A 112 -1.03 -8.39 -16.33
CA LEU A 112 -0.16 -9.12 -17.23
C LEU A 112 0.33 -10.40 -16.54
N ASP A 113 0.14 -11.53 -17.20
CA ASP A 113 0.90 -12.76 -16.97
C ASP A 113 1.87 -12.93 -18.14
N LEU A 114 3.16 -12.75 -17.87
CA LEU A 114 4.26 -12.92 -18.83
C LEU A 114 5.15 -14.07 -18.34
N THR A 115 5.14 -15.19 -19.05
CA THR A 115 5.90 -16.38 -18.67
C THR A 115 7.02 -16.66 -19.67
N LEU A 116 8.24 -16.83 -19.18
CA LEU A 116 9.43 -17.19 -19.94
C LEU A 116 9.94 -18.54 -19.44
N TYR A 117 10.16 -19.51 -20.34
CA TYR A 117 10.59 -20.84 -19.92
C TYR A 117 11.44 -21.57 -20.96
N TYR A 118 12.26 -22.50 -20.46
CA TYR A 118 12.92 -23.53 -21.26
C TYR A 118 12.32 -24.89 -20.94
N GLN A 119 12.10 -25.72 -21.97
CA GLN A 119 11.56 -27.08 -21.80
C GLN A 119 12.63 -28.14 -22.03
N ASN A 120 12.46 -29.26 -21.33
CA ASN A 120 13.24 -30.49 -21.45
C ASN A 120 14.76 -30.28 -21.33
N VAL A 121 15.17 -29.32 -20.49
CA VAL A 121 16.57 -28.99 -20.26
C VAL A 121 16.88 -28.96 -18.77
N THR A 122 18.08 -29.38 -18.39
CA THR A 122 18.61 -29.26 -17.03
C THR A 122 19.80 -28.31 -17.06
N VAL A 123 19.77 -27.30 -16.20
CA VAL A 123 20.75 -26.21 -16.18
C VAL A 123 21.19 -25.92 -14.74
N PRO A 124 22.38 -25.33 -14.52
CA PRO A 124 22.71 -24.80 -13.20
C PRO A 124 21.82 -23.60 -12.86
N ALA A 125 21.51 -23.41 -11.57
CA ALA A 125 20.72 -22.27 -11.08
C ALA A 125 21.23 -20.89 -11.55
N SER A 126 22.53 -20.75 -11.81
CA SER A 126 23.13 -19.53 -12.38
C SER A 126 22.53 -19.11 -13.72
N GLN A 127 21.89 -20.02 -14.47
CA GLN A 127 21.22 -19.70 -15.73
C GLN A 127 19.91 -18.93 -15.57
N PHE A 128 19.36 -18.76 -14.35
CA PHE A 128 18.23 -17.85 -14.11
C PHE A 128 18.55 -16.40 -14.50
N SER A 129 19.83 -16.00 -14.51
CA SER A 129 20.28 -14.71 -15.03
C SER A 129 19.85 -14.46 -16.49
N ARG A 130 19.72 -15.52 -17.31
CA ARG A 130 19.26 -15.41 -18.71
C ARG A 130 17.77 -15.17 -18.86
N LEU A 131 16.98 -15.44 -17.83
CA LEU A 131 15.53 -15.18 -17.82
C LEU A 131 15.21 -13.72 -17.44
N ASN A 132 16.21 -12.95 -16.99
CA ASN A 132 16.07 -11.53 -16.64
C ASN A 132 17.28 -10.72 -17.12
N PRO A 133 17.60 -10.73 -18.42
CA PRO A 133 18.73 -9.99 -18.95
C PRO A 133 18.60 -8.51 -18.60
N GLN A 134 19.67 -7.95 -18.02
CA GLN A 134 19.74 -6.52 -17.64
C GLN A 134 18.66 -6.08 -16.63
N GLY A 135 18.02 -7.01 -15.91
CA GLY A 135 16.93 -6.66 -14.98
C GLY A 135 15.65 -6.20 -15.68
N CYS A 136 15.40 -6.63 -16.92
CA CYS A 136 14.27 -6.15 -17.71
C CYS A 136 12.89 -6.48 -17.12
N LEU A 137 12.78 -7.52 -16.27
CA LEU A 137 11.53 -7.90 -15.60
C LEU A 137 11.34 -7.24 -14.22
N LEU A 138 12.23 -6.34 -13.81
CA LEU A 138 12.14 -5.67 -12.51
C LEU A 138 11.12 -4.53 -12.53
N ALA A 139 10.58 -4.20 -11.35
CA ALA A 139 9.53 -3.18 -11.21
C ALA A 139 9.98 -1.79 -11.69
N SER A 140 11.27 -1.46 -11.60
CA SER A 140 11.84 -0.22 -12.14
C SER A 140 11.76 -0.12 -13.67
N THR A 141 11.66 -1.26 -14.36
CA THR A 141 11.58 -1.35 -15.83
C THR A 141 10.13 -1.47 -16.29
N ILE A 142 9.34 -2.36 -15.68
CA ILE A 142 7.94 -2.59 -16.06
C ILE A 142 7.02 -1.47 -15.56
N GLN A 143 7.35 -0.87 -14.42
CA GLN A 143 6.61 0.20 -13.74
C GLN A 143 5.09 -0.04 -13.60
N PRO A 144 4.64 -1.22 -13.12
CA PRO A 144 3.23 -1.44 -12.86
C PRO A 144 2.79 -0.65 -11.63
N SER A 145 1.71 0.13 -11.72
CA SER A 145 1.30 1.06 -10.67
C SER A 145 0.84 0.36 -9.37
N LEU A 146 0.29 -0.86 -9.45
CA LEU A 146 -0.04 -1.70 -8.28
C LEU A 146 1.08 -2.69 -7.94
N GLY A 147 2.24 -2.59 -8.61
CA GLY A 147 3.37 -3.47 -8.41
C GLY A 147 3.27 -4.81 -9.14
N GLN A 148 4.18 -5.71 -8.80
CA GLN A 148 4.33 -7.01 -9.45
C GLN A 148 4.72 -8.12 -8.47
N THR A 149 4.55 -9.36 -8.89
CA THR A 149 5.14 -10.56 -8.27
C THR A 149 5.83 -11.38 -9.34
N LEU A 150 7.06 -11.80 -9.05
CA LEU A 150 7.80 -12.74 -9.89
C LEU A 150 7.67 -14.14 -9.30
N VAL A 151 7.45 -15.14 -10.15
CA VAL A 151 7.45 -16.55 -9.76
C VAL A 151 8.55 -17.25 -10.52
N LEU A 152 9.62 -17.64 -9.83
CA LEU A 152 10.66 -18.50 -10.37
C LEU A 152 10.23 -19.95 -10.15
N TYR A 153 10.32 -20.78 -11.18
CA TYR A 153 9.90 -22.17 -11.12
C TYR A 153 10.93 -23.09 -11.76
N GLY A 154 10.98 -24.33 -11.28
CA GLY A 154 11.68 -25.43 -11.94
C GLY A 154 11.61 -26.71 -11.13
N GLU A 155 12.12 -27.80 -11.71
CA GLU A 155 12.16 -29.13 -11.11
C GLU A 155 13.57 -29.38 -10.53
N PRO A 156 13.77 -29.41 -9.20
CA PRO A 156 15.07 -29.70 -8.62
C PRO A 156 15.54 -31.11 -8.99
N VAL A 157 16.82 -31.25 -9.34
CA VAL A 157 17.45 -32.58 -9.55
C VAL A 157 18.13 -33.09 -8.28
N GLY A 158 18.48 -32.20 -7.35
CA GLY A 158 19.11 -32.51 -6.06
C GLY A 158 18.13 -33.00 -4.98
N THR A 159 18.64 -33.09 -3.76
CA THR A 159 17.89 -33.58 -2.58
C THR A 159 17.03 -32.47 -1.94
N PRO A 160 15.90 -32.79 -1.28
CA PRO A 160 15.05 -31.78 -0.63
C PRO A 160 15.79 -30.89 0.39
N GLU A 161 16.83 -31.41 1.05
CA GLU A 161 17.68 -30.69 1.99
C GLU A 161 18.41 -29.50 1.35
N GLU A 162 18.58 -29.53 0.03
CA GLU A 162 19.25 -28.48 -0.74
C GLU A 162 18.29 -27.43 -1.30
N ASP A 163 16.96 -27.61 -1.17
CA ASP A 163 15.96 -26.77 -1.82
C ASP A 163 16.07 -25.30 -1.45
N ARG A 164 16.32 -25.01 -0.18
CA ARG A 164 16.50 -23.63 0.26
C ARG A 164 17.73 -23.00 -0.39
N LYS A 165 18.83 -23.74 -0.47
CA LYS A 165 20.07 -23.28 -1.10
C LYS A 165 19.88 -23.10 -2.61
N LEU A 166 19.13 -23.99 -3.26
CA LEU A 166 18.75 -23.88 -4.66
C LEU A 166 17.87 -22.64 -4.90
N ALA A 167 16.85 -22.42 -4.07
CA ALA A 167 15.98 -21.25 -4.18
C ALA A 167 16.75 -19.93 -4.01
N ASP A 168 17.64 -19.86 -3.01
CA ASP A 168 18.53 -18.71 -2.81
C ASP A 168 19.43 -18.51 -4.04
N ALA A 169 20.01 -19.58 -4.61
CA ALA A 169 20.84 -19.49 -5.81
C ALA A 169 20.07 -19.02 -7.06
N CYS A 170 18.81 -19.44 -7.23
CA CYS A 170 17.95 -18.97 -8.31
C CYS A 170 17.67 -17.46 -8.19
N VAL A 171 17.37 -16.97 -6.98
CA VAL A 171 17.19 -15.53 -6.73
C VAL A 171 18.48 -14.77 -6.97
N ASP A 172 19.62 -15.26 -6.45
CA ASP A 172 20.93 -14.63 -6.62
C ASP A 172 21.29 -14.45 -8.10
N ALA A 173 21.04 -15.49 -8.89
CA ALA A 173 21.27 -15.46 -10.33
C ALA A 173 20.29 -14.53 -11.07
N PHE A 174 18.99 -14.57 -10.73
CA PHE A 174 17.96 -13.74 -11.38
C PHE A 174 18.17 -12.24 -11.14
N PHE A 175 18.73 -11.88 -9.99
CA PHE A 175 19.06 -10.51 -9.58
C PHE A 175 20.56 -10.18 -9.75
N GLN A 176 21.28 -10.95 -10.57
CA GLN A 176 22.70 -10.69 -10.80
C GLN A 176 22.90 -9.30 -11.42
N GLY A 177 23.74 -8.47 -10.80
CA GLY A 177 24.06 -7.13 -11.30
C GLY A 177 23.06 -6.03 -10.90
N THR A 178 22.16 -6.30 -9.94
CA THR A 178 21.26 -5.29 -9.37
C THR A 178 21.32 -5.24 -7.84
N ASP A 179 21.18 -4.04 -7.28
CA ASP A 179 21.08 -3.81 -5.82
C ASP A 179 19.65 -4.05 -5.29
N GLN A 180 18.69 -4.41 -6.16
CA GLN A 180 17.28 -4.62 -5.81
C GLN A 180 16.96 -6.03 -5.30
N LYS A 181 17.98 -6.82 -4.98
CA LYS A 181 17.83 -8.21 -4.55
C LYS A 181 16.92 -8.32 -3.31
N PRO A 182 15.86 -9.15 -3.35
CA PRO A 182 15.00 -9.37 -2.20
C PRO A 182 15.66 -10.32 -1.19
N GLN A 183 15.18 -10.28 0.05
CA GLN A 183 15.63 -11.18 1.11
C GLN A 183 14.59 -12.27 1.35
N PHE A 184 15.06 -13.44 1.79
CA PHE A 184 14.17 -14.51 2.20
C PHE A 184 13.24 -14.04 3.32
N MET A 185 11.95 -14.31 3.16
CA MET A 185 10.90 -13.97 4.11
C MET A 185 10.35 -15.21 4.78
N ALA A 186 9.88 -16.17 3.98
CA ALA A 186 9.08 -17.29 4.47
C ALA A 186 9.20 -18.51 3.56
N PHE A 187 8.80 -19.66 4.11
CA PHE A 187 8.79 -20.94 3.42
C PHE A 187 7.43 -21.62 3.63
N GLY A 188 7.00 -22.37 2.63
CA GLY A 188 5.83 -23.23 2.72
C GLY A 188 5.89 -24.36 1.69
N GLN A 189 4.78 -25.05 1.55
CA GLN A 189 4.57 -26.11 0.56
C GLN A 189 3.20 -25.92 -0.08
N LEU A 190 3.14 -25.97 -1.41
CA LEU A 190 1.90 -25.92 -2.17
C LEU A 190 1.93 -26.94 -3.30
N PHE A 191 0.85 -27.72 -3.39
CA PHE A 191 0.65 -28.82 -4.32
C PHE A 191 1.75 -29.89 -4.22
N GLY A 192 2.22 -30.17 -3.00
CA GLY A 192 3.28 -31.14 -2.70
C GLY A 192 4.69 -30.63 -2.97
N SER A 193 4.84 -29.37 -3.35
CA SER A 193 6.11 -28.79 -3.78
C SER A 193 6.50 -27.58 -2.93
N PRO A 194 7.77 -27.47 -2.50
CA PRO A 194 8.23 -26.36 -1.68
C PRO A 194 8.14 -25.02 -2.41
N ILE A 195 7.70 -24.00 -1.69
CA ILE A 195 7.59 -22.61 -2.16
C ILE A 195 8.26 -21.67 -1.16
N PHE A 196 9.16 -20.83 -1.66
CA PHE A 196 9.94 -19.88 -0.87
C PHE A 196 9.56 -18.46 -1.25
N ALA A 197 9.24 -17.62 -0.27
CA ALA A 197 8.88 -16.23 -0.48
C ALA A 197 10.06 -15.30 -0.13
N TYR A 198 10.32 -14.35 -1.01
CA TYR A 198 11.34 -13.31 -0.86
C TYR A 198 10.71 -11.93 -1.06
N ASP A 199 11.15 -10.94 -0.29
CA ASP A 199 10.69 -9.56 -0.40
C ASP A 199 11.78 -8.56 0.01
N ASN A 200 11.74 -7.32 -0.48
CA ASN A 200 12.70 -6.27 -0.15
C ASN A 200 12.21 -5.29 0.95
N GLY A 201 11.07 -5.57 1.57
CA GLY A 201 10.46 -4.79 2.64
C GLY A 201 9.87 -3.46 2.21
N LYS A 202 9.93 -3.10 0.92
CA LYS A 202 9.41 -1.81 0.43
C LYS A 202 7.88 -1.82 0.44
N GLU A 203 7.31 -0.74 0.97
CA GLU A 203 5.85 -0.59 1.05
C GLU A 203 5.23 -0.09 -0.26
N LYS A 204 5.95 0.77 -0.99
CA LYS A 204 5.47 1.36 -2.24
C LYS A 204 5.45 0.29 -3.35
N PRO A 205 4.32 0.03 -4.01
CA PRO A 205 4.20 -1.07 -4.97
C PRO A 205 5.20 -1.03 -6.13
N THR A 206 5.54 0.17 -6.62
CA THR A 206 6.50 0.35 -7.73
C THR A 206 7.96 0.10 -7.32
N GLU A 207 8.24 0.06 -6.02
CA GLU A 207 9.58 -0.22 -5.45
C GLU A 207 9.63 -1.62 -4.82
N GLN A 208 8.48 -2.27 -4.65
CA GLN A 208 8.40 -3.59 -4.06
C GLN A 208 8.97 -4.64 -5.03
N CYS A 209 9.80 -5.51 -4.47
CA CYS A 209 10.24 -6.72 -5.13
C CYS A 209 9.69 -7.89 -4.34
N HIS A 210 8.66 -8.58 -4.86
CA HIS A 210 8.09 -9.78 -4.27
C HIS A 210 8.34 -10.95 -5.21
N VAL A 211 9.02 -11.99 -4.71
CA VAL A 211 9.42 -13.16 -5.49
C VAL A 211 8.99 -14.42 -4.78
N LEU A 212 8.39 -15.34 -5.52
CA LEU A 212 8.11 -16.70 -5.08
C LEU A 212 9.00 -17.66 -5.87
N VAL A 213 9.72 -18.53 -5.19
CA VAL A 213 10.46 -19.62 -5.84
C VAL A 213 9.72 -20.92 -5.58
N TRP A 214 9.13 -21.51 -6.60
CA TRP A 214 8.33 -22.73 -6.52
C TRP A 214 9.08 -23.90 -7.16
N LEU A 215 9.56 -24.81 -6.33
CA LEU A 215 10.40 -25.92 -6.73
C LEU A 215 9.57 -27.20 -6.84
N ASN A 216 9.32 -27.67 -8.06
CA ASN A 216 8.46 -28.82 -8.28
C ASN A 216 9.14 -30.14 -7.91
N ARG A 217 8.65 -30.77 -6.84
CA ARG A 217 9.05 -32.11 -6.38
C ARG A 217 7.93 -33.15 -6.45
N HIS A 218 6.73 -32.77 -6.85
CA HIS A 218 5.56 -33.64 -6.80
C HIS A 218 4.87 -33.76 -8.17
N PRO A 219 4.56 -34.97 -8.64
CA PRO A 219 4.04 -35.18 -10.00
C PRO A 219 2.73 -34.44 -10.29
N GLU A 220 1.89 -34.22 -9.27
CA GLU A 220 0.63 -33.47 -9.42
C GLU A 220 0.81 -31.94 -9.43
N THR A 221 1.98 -31.39 -9.07
CA THR A 221 2.15 -29.94 -8.88
C THR A 221 1.77 -29.15 -10.14
N LEU A 222 2.28 -29.53 -11.31
CA LEU A 222 1.99 -28.82 -12.56
C LEU A 222 0.48 -28.81 -12.88
N LYS A 223 -0.17 -29.96 -12.79
CA LYS A 223 -1.61 -30.10 -13.02
C LYS A 223 -2.43 -29.24 -12.05
N LEU A 224 -2.03 -29.15 -10.79
CA LEU A 224 -2.71 -28.35 -9.78
C LEU A 224 -2.44 -26.85 -9.96
N ILE A 225 -1.23 -26.44 -10.38
CA ILE A 225 -0.91 -25.08 -10.81
C ILE A 225 -1.83 -24.67 -11.96
N GLU A 226 -1.92 -25.49 -13.02
CA GLU A 226 -2.78 -25.19 -14.17
C GLU A 226 -4.25 -25.04 -13.76
N LYS A 227 -4.76 -25.99 -12.96
CA LYS A 227 -6.13 -25.98 -12.44
C LYS A 227 -6.44 -24.72 -11.60
N THR A 228 -5.47 -24.22 -10.85
CA THR A 228 -5.65 -23.08 -9.93
C THR A 228 -5.08 -21.76 -10.43
N SER A 229 -4.55 -21.73 -11.65
CA SER A 229 -3.88 -20.56 -12.26
C SER A 229 -4.70 -19.27 -12.15
N LEU A 230 -6.00 -19.32 -12.47
CA LEU A 230 -6.89 -18.17 -12.33
C LEU A 230 -7.05 -17.72 -10.86
N SER A 231 -7.17 -18.67 -9.93
CA SER A 231 -7.28 -18.35 -8.50
C SER A 231 -6.00 -17.72 -7.98
N PHE A 232 -4.84 -18.25 -8.37
CA PHE A 232 -3.53 -17.72 -7.99
C PHE A 232 -3.29 -16.32 -8.57
N PHE A 233 -3.63 -16.11 -9.84
CA PHE A 233 -3.49 -14.80 -10.48
C PHE A 233 -4.37 -13.73 -9.81
N ASN A 234 -5.62 -14.05 -9.47
CA ASN A 234 -6.51 -13.14 -8.76
C ASN A 234 -6.08 -12.92 -7.30
N LEU A 235 -5.53 -13.94 -6.63
CA LEU A 235 -4.94 -13.80 -5.30
C LEU A 235 -3.83 -12.74 -5.30
N LEU A 236 -2.90 -12.84 -6.25
CA LEU A 236 -1.80 -11.88 -6.40
C LEU A 236 -2.31 -10.47 -6.77
N CYS A 237 -3.33 -10.38 -7.64
CA CYS A 237 -3.98 -9.11 -7.94
C CYS A 237 -4.57 -8.45 -6.68
N CYS A 238 -5.27 -9.22 -5.83
CA CYS A 238 -5.82 -8.73 -4.56
C CYS A 238 -4.71 -8.25 -3.62
N ARG A 239 -3.61 -9.01 -3.51
CA ARG A 239 -2.42 -8.60 -2.73
C ARG A 239 -1.88 -7.24 -3.19
N SER A 240 -1.69 -7.07 -4.50
CA SER A 240 -1.20 -5.83 -5.11
C SER A 240 -2.15 -4.65 -4.87
N LYS A 241 -3.48 -4.86 -4.98
CA LYS A 241 -4.48 -3.83 -4.66
C LYS A 241 -4.46 -3.41 -3.18
N ILE A 242 -4.31 -4.37 -2.26
CA ILE A 242 -4.20 -4.08 -0.82
C ILE A 242 -2.99 -3.19 -0.54
N LEU A 243 -1.83 -3.53 -1.11
CA LEU A 243 -0.60 -2.76 -0.91
C LEU A 243 -0.67 -1.38 -1.54
N PHE A 244 -1.21 -1.27 -2.75
CA PHE A 244 -1.45 0.01 -3.40
C PHE A 244 -2.38 0.91 -2.57
N ALA A 245 -3.53 0.39 -2.13
CA ALA A 245 -4.45 1.16 -1.30
C ALA A 245 -3.81 1.60 0.03
N TYR A 246 -2.95 0.77 0.62
CA TYR A 246 -2.21 1.16 1.83
C TYR A 246 -1.19 2.27 1.56
N ASP A 247 -0.42 2.20 0.46
CA ASP A 247 0.52 3.25 0.06
C ASP A 247 -0.21 4.59 -0.19
N GLN A 248 -1.34 4.55 -0.89
CA GLN A 248 -2.18 5.74 -1.11
C GLN A 248 -2.73 6.29 0.21
N ALA A 249 -3.21 5.44 1.12
CA ALA A 249 -3.63 5.89 2.44
C ALA A 249 -2.47 6.55 3.23
N ARG A 250 -1.25 6.02 3.11
CA ARG A 250 -0.06 6.64 3.74
C ARG A 250 0.26 7.99 3.10
N TRP A 251 0.07 8.15 1.79
CA TRP A 251 0.19 9.44 1.12
C TRP A 251 -0.86 10.43 1.61
N CYS A 252 -2.16 10.07 1.62
CA CYS A 252 -3.24 10.91 2.13
C CYS A 252 -2.95 11.36 3.56
N TYR A 253 -2.51 10.45 4.43
CA TYR A 253 -2.13 10.78 5.80
C TYR A 253 -1.05 11.86 5.88
N ARG A 254 0.01 11.77 5.07
CA ARG A 254 1.06 12.80 5.03
C ARG A 254 0.50 14.15 4.60
N GLN A 255 -0.30 14.18 3.54
CA GLN A 255 -0.94 15.42 3.06
C GLN A 255 -1.88 16.03 4.12
N THR A 256 -2.72 15.21 4.75
CA THR A 256 -3.60 15.67 5.85
C THR A 256 -2.79 16.20 7.03
N ARG A 257 -1.65 15.59 7.38
CA ARG A 257 -0.78 16.10 8.46
C ARG A 257 -0.13 17.44 8.10
N GLU A 258 0.32 17.61 6.86
CA GLU A 258 0.90 18.87 6.38
C GLU A 258 -0.15 19.98 6.45
N LEU A 259 -1.35 19.74 5.93
CA LEU A 259 -2.49 20.67 6.02
C LEU A 259 -2.89 20.95 7.47
N TYR A 260 -2.89 19.93 8.35
CA TYR A 260 -3.14 20.13 9.79
C TYR A 260 -2.18 21.16 10.36
N GLY A 261 -0.88 21.00 10.08
CA GLY A 261 0.15 21.90 10.58
C GLY A 261 -0.03 23.33 10.05
N GLN A 262 -0.36 23.50 8.78
CA GLN A 262 -0.65 24.81 8.19
C GLN A 262 -1.86 25.48 8.85
N LEU A 263 -2.99 24.76 8.95
CA LEU A 263 -4.20 25.27 9.58
C LEU A 263 -4.01 25.55 11.07
N GLU A 264 -3.18 24.78 11.79
CA GLU A 264 -2.84 25.07 13.19
C GLU A 264 -2.02 26.36 13.31
N GLN A 265 -1.12 26.67 12.37
CA GLN A 265 -0.40 27.95 12.36
C GLN A 265 -1.34 29.11 12.08
N GLU A 266 -2.29 28.95 11.16
CA GLU A 266 -3.35 29.94 10.97
C GLU A 266 -4.12 30.19 12.27
N VAL A 267 -4.46 29.12 13.01
CA VAL A 267 -5.12 29.23 14.32
C VAL A 267 -4.28 30.05 15.31
N LYS A 268 -2.96 29.84 15.34
CA LYS A 268 -2.04 30.61 16.22
C LYS A 268 -2.01 32.08 15.81
N GLY A 269 -2.02 32.38 14.51
CA GLY A 269 -2.10 33.74 13.99
C GLY A 269 -3.31 34.53 14.51
N PHE A 270 -4.44 33.89 14.85
CA PHE A 270 -5.58 34.61 15.42
C PHE A 270 -5.28 35.22 16.80
N LYS A 271 -4.34 34.66 17.57
CA LYS A 271 -3.91 35.25 18.85
C LYS A 271 -3.15 36.56 18.66
N GLU A 272 -2.62 36.79 17.46
CA GLU A 272 -1.74 37.90 17.12
C GLU A 272 -2.46 38.97 16.29
N LEU A 273 -3.78 38.85 16.11
CA LEU A 273 -4.59 39.80 15.35
C LEU A 273 -4.45 41.25 15.88
N PRO A 274 -4.45 42.25 14.98
CA PRO A 274 -4.42 43.66 15.35
C PRO A 274 -5.54 44.05 16.30
N ARG A 275 -5.25 44.94 17.23
CA ARG A 275 -6.28 45.51 18.13
C ARG A 275 -7.20 46.50 17.42
N GLU A 276 -6.80 47.02 16.28
CA GLU A 276 -7.58 47.99 15.51
C GLU A 276 -8.74 47.28 14.77
N PRO A 277 -10.01 47.66 14.99
CA PRO A 277 -11.16 46.90 14.51
C PRO A 277 -11.28 46.75 12.99
N GLU A 278 -10.95 47.79 12.21
CA GLU A 278 -11.09 47.74 10.75
C GLU A 278 -10.01 46.86 10.12
N THR A 279 -8.75 47.04 10.50
CA THR A 279 -7.64 46.18 10.05
C THR A 279 -7.87 44.72 10.47
N ARG A 280 -8.35 44.48 11.70
CA ARG A 280 -8.70 43.14 12.17
C ARG A 280 -9.79 42.49 11.31
N LEU A 281 -10.83 43.25 10.97
CA LEU A 281 -11.93 42.75 10.15
C LEU A 281 -11.46 42.37 8.75
N GLU A 282 -10.58 43.17 8.14
CA GLU A 282 -9.99 42.85 6.84
C GLU A 282 -9.11 41.59 6.89
N GLU A 283 -8.28 41.43 7.93
CA GLU A 283 -7.50 40.19 8.12
C GLU A 283 -8.39 38.96 8.31
N LEU A 284 -9.51 39.07 9.04
CA LEU A 284 -10.48 37.99 9.19
C LEU A 284 -11.18 37.64 7.86
N LYS A 285 -11.52 38.64 7.02
CA LYS A 285 -12.06 38.42 5.67
C LYS A 285 -11.05 37.76 4.75
N GLN A 286 -9.77 38.14 4.83
CA GLN A 286 -8.70 37.50 4.08
C GLN A 286 -8.59 36.03 4.47
N LYS A 287 -8.55 35.72 5.77
CA LYS A 287 -8.52 34.34 6.27
C LYS A 287 -9.74 33.52 5.83
N LEU A 288 -10.94 34.12 5.76
CA LEU A 288 -12.13 33.48 5.20
C LEU A 288 -12.03 33.18 3.69
N THR A 289 -11.12 33.81 2.98
CA THR A 289 -10.88 33.56 1.55
C THR A 289 -9.87 32.43 1.36
N GLU A 290 -8.84 32.35 2.21
CA GLU A 290 -7.71 31.43 2.06
C GLU A 290 -7.93 30.06 2.73
N MET A 291 -8.49 30.03 3.94
CA MET A 291 -8.61 28.80 4.73
C MET A 291 -9.64 27.77 4.21
N PRO A 292 -10.73 28.14 3.49
CA PRO A 292 -11.68 27.15 3.01
C PRO A 292 -11.10 26.13 2.02
N SER A 293 -10.17 26.52 1.15
CA SER A 293 -9.54 25.59 0.21
C SER A 293 -8.74 24.52 0.94
N GLN A 294 -7.88 24.93 1.88
CA GLN A 294 -7.10 24.03 2.72
C GLN A 294 -7.98 23.09 3.55
N THR A 295 -9.08 23.61 4.12
CA THR A 295 -10.02 22.79 4.91
C THR A 295 -10.79 21.81 4.03
N PHE A 296 -11.14 22.20 2.80
CA PHE A 296 -11.75 21.32 1.82
C PHE A 296 -10.80 20.20 1.37
N GLU A 297 -9.54 20.52 1.06
CA GLU A 297 -8.50 19.53 0.73
C GLU A 297 -8.24 18.58 1.90
N TYR A 298 -8.19 19.11 3.12
CA TYR A 298 -8.05 18.33 4.35
C TYR A 298 -9.19 17.31 4.50
N ALA A 299 -10.43 17.75 4.29
CA ALA A 299 -11.62 16.88 4.30
C ALA A 299 -11.57 15.83 3.19
N GLY A 300 -11.10 16.21 1.99
CA GLY A 300 -10.88 15.32 0.86
C GLY A 300 -9.95 14.16 1.21
N HIS A 301 -8.76 14.45 1.73
CA HIS A 301 -7.80 13.41 2.12
C HIS A 301 -8.31 12.52 3.28
N LEU A 302 -9.10 13.07 4.21
CA LEU A 302 -9.74 12.27 5.25
C LEU A 302 -10.78 11.28 4.69
N ARG A 303 -11.56 11.70 3.71
CA ARG A 303 -12.47 10.81 2.97
C ARG A 303 -11.67 9.73 2.24
N ASP A 304 -10.62 10.12 1.51
CA ASP A 304 -9.80 9.19 0.72
C ASP A 304 -9.12 8.13 1.61
N LEU A 305 -8.71 8.50 2.85
CA LEU A 305 -8.24 7.54 3.85
C LEU A 305 -9.28 6.45 4.19
N GLU A 306 -10.55 6.81 4.36
CA GLU A 306 -11.63 5.84 4.60
C GLU A 306 -11.92 5.00 3.35
N ASP A 307 -11.86 5.60 2.16
CA ASP A 307 -12.03 4.89 0.89
C ASP A 307 -10.93 3.84 0.69
N HIS A 308 -9.68 4.19 0.95
CA HIS A 308 -8.56 3.24 0.89
C HIS A 308 -8.67 2.13 1.95
N LYS A 309 -9.11 2.45 3.16
CA LYS A 309 -9.40 1.42 4.18
C LYS A 309 -10.50 0.46 3.72
N THR A 310 -11.54 0.97 3.04
CA THR A 310 -12.62 0.17 2.45
C THR A 310 -12.11 -0.69 1.29
N ALA A 311 -11.24 -0.13 0.43
CA ALA A 311 -10.59 -0.86 -0.65
C ALA A 311 -9.73 -2.03 -0.12
N ILE A 312 -8.99 -1.81 0.96
CA ILE A 312 -8.23 -2.87 1.65
C ILE A 312 -9.18 -3.95 2.16
N ALA A 313 -10.26 -3.60 2.86
CA ALA A 313 -11.21 -4.58 3.39
C ALA A 313 -11.87 -5.41 2.27
N THR A 314 -12.26 -4.76 1.17
CA THR A 314 -12.86 -5.42 0.01
C THR A 314 -11.89 -6.40 -0.63
N ASN A 315 -10.64 -5.98 -0.89
CA ASN A 315 -9.64 -6.85 -1.50
C ASN A 315 -9.17 -7.94 -0.54
N ALA A 316 -9.22 -7.75 0.77
CA ALA A 316 -8.95 -8.79 1.78
C ALA A 316 -9.98 -9.92 1.69
N ALA A 317 -11.27 -9.58 1.58
CA ALA A 317 -12.33 -10.57 1.40
C ALA A 317 -12.21 -11.34 0.07
N ASN A 318 -11.82 -10.64 -1.00
CA ASN A 318 -11.54 -11.28 -2.28
C ASN A 318 -10.30 -12.19 -2.18
N TYR A 319 -9.24 -11.75 -1.52
CA TYR A 319 -8.03 -12.53 -1.27
C TYR A 319 -8.36 -13.84 -0.54
N ASP A 320 -9.12 -13.76 0.56
CA ASP A 320 -9.59 -14.94 1.31
C ASP A 320 -10.39 -15.91 0.42
N THR A 321 -11.26 -15.39 -0.45
CA THR A 321 -12.03 -16.20 -1.40
C THR A 321 -11.13 -16.95 -2.37
N TRP A 322 -10.12 -16.29 -2.94
CA TRP A 322 -9.18 -16.93 -3.87
C TRP A 322 -8.23 -17.90 -3.16
N LEU A 323 -7.83 -17.58 -1.93
CA LEU A 323 -7.01 -18.46 -1.09
C LEU A 323 -7.76 -19.76 -0.78
N LYS A 324 -9.05 -19.68 -0.43
CA LYS A 324 -9.91 -20.86 -0.22
C LYS A 324 -10.00 -21.75 -1.46
N LYS A 325 -10.15 -21.17 -2.66
CA LYS A 325 -10.16 -21.92 -3.92
C LYS A 325 -8.83 -22.62 -4.23
N ILE A 326 -7.71 -22.03 -3.81
CA ILE A 326 -6.40 -22.69 -3.91
C ILE A 326 -6.34 -23.87 -2.93
N ARG A 327 -6.78 -23.67 -1.68
CA ARG A 327 -6.82 -24.71 -0.63
C ARG A 327 -7.70 -25.90 -0.99
N GLU A 328 -8.78 -25.71 -1.75
CA GLU A 328 -9.62 -26.81 -2.27
C GLU A 328 -8.84 -27.81 -3.14
N SER A 329 -7.67 -27.41 -3.65
CA SER A 329 -6.78 -28.26 -4.44
C SER A 329 -5.46 -28.59 -3.72
N SER A 330 -5.30 -28.18 -2.45
CA SER A 330 -4.12 -28.49 -1.64
C SER A 330 -4.01 -29.98 -1.33
N LEU A 331 -2.77 -30.45 -1.23
CA LEU A 331 -2.43 -31.78 -0.77
C LEU A 331 -2.31 -31.81 0.76
N LYS A 332 -2.31 -33.01 1.35
CA LYS A 332 -2.38 -33.23 2.80
C LYS A 332 -1.29 -32.48 3.59
N ASP A 333 -0.08 -32.42 3.05
CA ASP A 333 1.09 -31.86 3.72
C ASP A 333 1.40 -30.42 3.26
N ASP A 334 0.51 -29.81 2.45
CA ASP A 334 0.68 -28.42 2.04
C ASP A 334 0.54 -27.48 3.24
N ASN A 335 1.43 -26.48 3.28
CA ASN A 335 1.37 -25.39 4.23
C ASN A 335 1.64 -24.07 3.50
N ILE A 336 0.63 -23.22 3.43
CA ILE A 336 0.71 -21.89 2.82
C ILE A 336 0.53 -20.77 3.82
N GLU A 337 0.86 -21.00 5.10
CA GLU A 337 0.73 -20.03 6.21
C GLU A 337 1.24 -18.64 5.85
N PHE A 338 2.33 -18.52 5.08
CA PHE A 338 2.85 -17.21 4.65
C PHE A 338 1.87 -16.39 3.78
N LEU A 339 1.01 -17.05 2.99
CA LEU A 339 -0.09 -16.39 2.26
C LEU A 339 -1.23 -16.01 3.22
N GLU A 340 -1.48 -16.84 4.22
CA GLU A 340 -2.51 -16.60 5.25
C GLU A 340 -2.11 -15.44 6.15
N ASP A 341 -0.84 -15.34 6.53
CA ASP A 341 -0.28 -14.28 7.38
C ASP A 341 -0.38 -12.90 6.72
N PHE A 342 -0.24 -12.83 5.40
CA PHE A 342 -0.48 -11.59 4.68
C PHE A 342 -1.92 -11.08 4.91
N LEU A 343 -2.91 -11.97 4.87
CA LEU A 343 -4.30 -11.64 5.15
C LEU A 343 -4.53 -11.37 6.64
N ASN A 344 -4.20 -12.33 7.50
CA ASN A 344 -4.58 -12.37 8.91
C ASN A 344 -3.81 -11.36 9.77
N GLN A 345 -2.55 -11.07 9.42
CA GLN A 345 -1.70 -10.20 10.20
C GLN A 345 -1.49 -8.86 9.50
N ARG A 346 -0.95 -8.89 8.28
CA ARG A 346 -0.47 -7.67 7.60
C ARG A 346 -1.63 -6.77 7.18
N THR A 347 -2.68 -7.35 6.61
CA THR A 347 -3.87 -6.58 6.18
C THR A 347 -4.65 -6.01 7.36
N GLU A 348 -4.77 -6.74 8.47
CA GLU A 348 -5.37 -6.23 9.70
C GLU A 348 -4.55 -5.11 10.35
N LEU A 349 -3.22 -5.18 10.27
CA LEU A 349 -2.34 -4.09 10.71
C LEU A 349 -2.59 -2.82 9.90
N PHE A 350 -2.67 -2.92 8.57
CA PHE A 350 -2.94 -1.77 7.69
C PHE A 350 -4.26 -1.08 8.03
N LYS A 351 -5.36 -1.85 8.16
CA LYS A 351 -6.67 -1.30 8.52
C LYS A 351 -6.64 -0.60 9.88
N ARG A 352 -5.99 -1.20 10.89
CA ARG A 352 -5.83 -0.58 12.22
C ARG A 352 -5.01 0.70 12.16
N GLN A 353 -3.92 0.72 11.39
CA GLN A 353 -3.08 1.91 11.25
C GLN A 353 -3.86 3.07 10.60
N ILE A 354 -4.63 2.79 9.54
CA ILE A 354 -5.47 3.81 8.90
C ILE A 354 -6.55 4.31 9.87
N GLN A 355 -7.21 3.40 10.61
CA GLN A 355 -8.19 3.79 11.63
C GLN A 355 -7.57 4.69 12.71
N THR A 356 -6.39 4.35 13.19
CA THR A 356 -5.65 5.17 14.17
C THR A 356 -5.35 6.56 13.59
N ASN A 357 -4.88 6.64 12.34
CA ASN A 357 -4.62 7.90 11.66
C ASN A 357 -5.88 8.77 11.56
N LEU A 358 -7.01 8.17 11.17
CA LEU A 358 -8.31 8.84 11.11
C LEU A 358 -8.76 9.35 12.48
N ASN A 359 -8.57 8.56 13.53
CA ASN A 359 -8.93 8.96 14.90
C ASN A 359 -8.12 10.17 15.38
N TYR A 360 -6.86 10.31 14.94
CA TYR A 360 -6.05 11.49 15.24
C TYR A 360 -6.46 12.74 14.45
N LEU A 361 -6.86 12.57 13.19
CA LEU A 361 -7.05 13.69 12.25
C LEU A 361 -8.49 14.21 12.17
N LYS A 362 -9.50 13.35 12.36
CA LYS A 362 -10.92 13.76 12.34
C LYS A 362 -11.27 14.85 13.37
N PRO A 363 -10.78 14.82 14.62
CA PRO A 363 -11.01 15.90 15.58
C PRO A 363 -10.48 17.25 15.09
N GLY A 364 -9.37 17.25 14.34
CA GLY A 364 -8.81 18.45 13.70
C GLY A 364 -9.77 19.09 12.71
N GLN A 365 -10.42 18.27 11.86
CA GLN A 365 -11.40 18.74 10.89
C GLN A 365 -12.53 19.54 11.57
N GLN A 366 -13.12 18.96 12.61
CA GLN A 366 -14.23 19.56 13.34
C GLN A 366 -13.85 20.91 13.95
N LEU A 367 -12.62 21.01 14.45
CA LEU A 367 -12.10 22.25 15.00
C LEU A 367 -11.94 23.33 13.92
N PHE A 368 -11.38 22.98 12.76
CA PHE A 368 -11.20 23.93 11.67
C PHE A 368 -12.54 24.36 11.05
N ASP A 369 -13.53 23.47 10.96
CA ASP A 369 -14.89 23.81 10.52
C ASP A 369 -15.57 24.78 11.51
N GLN A 370 -15.45 24.52 12.82
CA GLN A 370 -15.97 25.41 13.86
C GLN A 370 -15.28 26.79 13.84
N MET A 371 -13.99 26.83 13.54
CA MET A 371 -13.24 28.07 13.36
C MET A 371 -13.81 28.88 12.19
N LEU A 372 -13.92 28.28 11.01
CA LEU A 372 -14.47 28.96 9.82
C LEU A 372 -15.89 29.49 10.09
N GLY A 373 -16.74 28.69 10.74
CA GLY A 373 -18.08 29.12 11.14
C GLY A 373 -18.05 30.30 12.13
N SER A 374 -17.10 30.31 13.06
CA SER A 374 -16.94 31.41 14.02
C SER A 374 -16.45 32.69 13.35
N ILE A 375 -15.47 32.59 12.45
CA ILE A 375 -14.96 33.76 11.70
C ILE A 375 -16.06 34.33 10.79
N ARG A 376 -16.79 33.47 10.07
CA ARG A 376 -17.95 33.90 9.27
C ARG A 376 -18.97 34.64 10.14
N GLY A 377 -19.31 34.07 11.30
CA GLY A 377 -20.21 34.72 12.25
C GLY A 377 -19.70 36.05 12.79
N ILE A 378 -18.39 36.24 12.95
CA ILE A 378 -17.77 37.53 13.34
C ILE A 378 -17.89 38.55 12.20
N VAL A 379 -17.55 38.16 10.97
CA VAL A 379 -17.62 39.05 9.79
C VAL A 379 -19.06 39.50 9.49
N GLU A 380 -20.05 38.66 9.80
CA GLU A 380 -21.48 38.95 9.57
C GLU A 380 -22.17 39.77 10.69
N THR A 381 -21.55 40.00 11.86
CA THR A 381 -22.16 40.73 13.01
C THR A 381 -21.55 42.11 13.26
N GLU A 382 -22.21 42.98 14.06
CA GLU A 382 -21.74 44.36 14.38
C GLU A 382 -20.50 44.41 15.32
N GLN A 383 -19.63 45.40 15.11
CA GLN A 383 -18.27 45.56 15.71
C GLN A 383 -18.14 45.28 17.22
N ALA A 384 -19.10 45.72 18.06
CA ALA A 384 -18.97 45.60 19.52
C ALA A 384 -19.19 44.16 20.06
N GLN A 385 -19.95 43.32 19.36
CA GLN A 385 -20.16 41.91 19.73
C GLN A 385 -19.04 41.01 19.17
N GLN A 386 -18.37 41.44 18.11
CA GLN A 386 -17.28 40.71 17.45
C GLN A 386 -16.12 40.41 18.42
N GLU A 387 -15.64 41.43 19.16
CA GLU A 387 -14.44 41.30 20.00
C GLU A 387 -14.61 40.24 21.11
N LYS A 388 -15.73 40.30 21.85
CA LYS A 388 -16.02 39.37 22.96
C LYS A 388 -16.22 37.93 22.47
N ARG A 389 -16.74 37.74 21.26
CA ARG A 389 -16.96 36.41 20.68
C ARG A 389 -15.64 35.79 20.22
N LEU A 390 -14.77 36.58 19.61
CA LEU A 390 -13.44 36.16 19.15
C LEU A 390 -12.52 35.78 20.32
N GLU A 391 -12.44 36.60 21.37
CA GLU A 391 -11.59 36.31 22.54
C GLU A 391 -11.99 35.02 23.27
N ARG A 392 -13.30 34.81 23.48
CA ARG A 392 -13.84 33.59 24.08
C ARG A 392 -13.51 32.35 23.23
N TRP A 393 -13.53 32.51 21.91
CA TRP A 393 -13.20 31.45 20.99
C TRP A 393 -11.69 31.13 20.99
N ILE A 394 -10.81 32.14 20.90
CA ILE A 394 -9.35 31.97 20.97
C ILE A 394 -8.94 31.24 22.24
N ALA A 395 -9.55 31.58 23.38
CA ALA A 395 -9.33 30.90 24.65
C ALA A 395 -9.76 29.42 24.60
N SER A 396 -10.92 29.14 24.00
CA SER A 396 -11.48 27.78 23.92
C SER A 396 -10.66 26.87 23.01
N VAL A 397 -10.26 27.37 21.83
CA VAL A 397 -9.48 26.61 20.84
C VAL A 397 -8.01 26.47 21.25
N GLY A 398 -7.44 27.48 21.92
CA GLY A 398 -6.10 27.39 22.50
C GLY A 398 -5.96 26.26 23.53
N ILE A 399 -7.04 25.91 24.23
CA ILE A 399 -7.09 24.78 25.17
C ILE A 399 -7.27 23.46 24.42
N GLY A 400 -8.13 23.42 23.40
CA GLY A 400 -8.40 22.22 22.59
C GLY A 400 -7.19 21.74 21.76
N LEU A 401 -6.50 22.67 21.08
CA LEU A 401 -5.31 22.36 20.27
C LEU A 401 -4.10 21.94 21.11
N GLY A 402 -3.95 22.54 22.30
CA GLY A 402 -2.90 22.16 23.24
C GLY A 402 -2.99 20.69 23.63
N VAL A 403 -4.19 20.15 23.81
CA VAL A 403 -4.41 18.74 24.19
C VAL A 403 -4.30 17.79 22.98
N SER A 404 -4.76 18.19 21.78
CA SER A 404 -4.68 17.34 20.58
C SER A 404 -3.25 17.22 20.03
N GLY A 405 -2.46 18.30 20.05
CA GLY A 405 -1.07 18.30 19.59
C GLY A 405 -0.15 17.35 20.36
N ILE A 406 -0.38 17.18 21.67
CA ILE A 406 0.38 16.32 22.59
C ILE A 406 0.23 14.83 22.24
N SER A 407 -0.91 14.42 21.70
CA SER A 407 -1.17 13.01 21.34
C SER A 407 -0.48 12.55 20.05
N SER A 408 -0.02 13.49 19.22
CA SER A 408 0.54 13.22 17.89
C SER A 408 2.09 13.14 17.84
N GLN A 409 2.76 13.38 18.98
CA GLN A 409 4.21 13.33 19.13
C GLN A 409 4.58 12.32 20.22
N THR A 410 4.90 11.08 19.88
CA THR A 410 5.49 10.15 20.86
C THR A 410 7.01 10.09 20.72
N ALA A 411 7.67 10.70 21.70
CA ALA A 411 8.86 10.18 22.36
C ALA A 411 8.96 10.90 23.72
N ALA A 412 8.23 10.38 24.72
CA ALA A 412 8.30 10.51 26.19
C ALA A 412 8.81 11.78 26.93
N LYS A 413 9.36 12.80 26.28
CA LYS A 413 9.81 14.08 26.85
C LYS A 413 8.70 15.14 27.07
N PRO A 414 7.60 15.18 26.29
CA PRO A 414 6.59 16.25 26.44
C PRO A 414 5.76 16.16 27.73
N VAL A 415 5.56 14.95 28.26
CA VAL A 415 4.81 14.72 29.51
C VAL A 415 5.60 15.22 30.71
N GLU A 416 6.93 15.05 30.68
CA GLU A 416 7.84 15.53 31.72
C GLU A 416 7.85 17.06 31.81
N SER A 417 7.81 17.79 30.68
CA SER A 417 7.77 19.26 30.73
C SER A 417 6.47 19.82 31.30
N ILE A 418 5.32 19.21 30.96
CA ILE A 418 4.00 19.62 31.46
C ILE A 418 3.87 19.30 32.96
N ILE A 419 4.35 18.14 33.42
CA ILE A 419 4.32 17.76 34.84
C ILE A 419 5.29 18.65 35.65
N THR A 420 6.47 18.97 35.12
CA THR A 420 7.43 19.86 35.79
C THR A 420 6.91 21.30 35.90
N GLN A 421 6.13 21.77 34.91
CA GLN A 421 5.55 23.12 34.90
C GLN A 421 4.31 23.24 35.81
N LEU A 422 3.54 22.17 35.98
CA LEU A 422 2.37 22.13 36.86
C LEU A 422 2.72 21.71 38.30
N TYR A 423 3.78 20.92 38.50
CA TYR A 423 4.19 20.35 39.79
C TYR A 423 5.73 20.32 39.92
N PRO A 424 6.39 21.44 40.25
CA PRO A 424 7.85 21.61 40.18
C PRO A 424 8.68 20.79 41.20
N LYS A 425 8.09 19.88 41.98
CA LYS A 425 8.77 19.15 43.08
C LYS A 425 8.75 17.62 42.97
N GLN A 426 8.37 17.04 41.83
CA GLN A 426 8.29 15.58 41.71
C GLN A 426 8.96 15.07 40.43
N SER A 427 10.14 14.45 40.57
CA SER A 427 10.85 13.77 39.48
C SER A 427 10.35 12.34 39.33
N LEU A 428 9.99 11.94 38.11
CA LEU A 428 9.67 10.56 37.75
C LEU A 428 10.78 10.01 36.85
N ASP A 429 11.71 9.25 37.44
CA ASP A 429 12.63 8.42 36.66
C ASP A 429 11.87 7.25 36.06
N CYS A 430 11.92 7.11 34.74
CA CYS A 430 11.32 5.97 34.02
C CYS A 430 12.42 5.01 33.54
N PRO A 431 12.33 3.70 33.84
CA PRO A 431 13.41 2.76 33.57
C PRO A 431 13.48 2.34 32.10
N LYS A 432 14.71 2.08 31.63
CA LYS A 432 15.04 1.58 30.29
C LYS A 432 14.79 0.06 30.22
N ALA A 433 13.76 -0.41 29.51
CA ALA A 433 13.73 -1.76 28.92
C ALA A 433 12.58 -1.99 27.90
N GLY A 434 12.94 -2.46 26.70
CA GLY A 434 12.28 -3.58 25.98
C GLY A 434 10.91 -3.41 25.31
N VAL A 435 10.77 -3.98 24.10
CA VAL A 435 9.70 -3.83 23.09
C VAL A 435 8.34 -4.49 23.47
N THR A 436 8.04 -4.70 24.76
CA THR A 436 6.89 -5.52 25.20
C THR A 436 5.88 -4.82 26.14
N PRO A 437 5.54 -3.51 25.97
CA PRO A 437 4.29 -3.02 26.55
C PRO A 437 3.45 -2.06 25.66
N CYS A 438 3.54 -2.14 24.33
CA CYS A 438 2.78 -1.21 23.46
C CYS A 438 1.24 -1.41 23.53
N LEU A 439 0.77 -2.61 23.89
CA LEU A 439 -0.65 -2.96 23.94
C LEU A 439 -1.36 -2.54 25.23
N THR A 440 -0.66 -2.49 26.37
CA THR A 440 -1.22 -2.01 27.64
C THR A 440 -1.12 -0.48 27.76
N TYR A 441 -0.14 0.12 27.10
CA TYR A 441 0.00 1.59 27.07
C TYR A 441 -1.18 2.28 26.37
N SER A 442 -1.69 1.72 25.27
CA SER A 442 -2.76 2.38 24.49
C SER A 442 -4.08 2.50 25.25
N VAL A 443 -4.47 1.49 26.04
CA VAL A 443 -5.72 1.53 26.83
C VAL A 443 -5.60 2.50 28.00
N VAL A 444 -4.49 2.47 28.74
CA VAL A 444 -4.26 3.40 29.85
C VAL A 444 -4.12 4.83 29.33
N PHE A 445 -3.49 5.02 28.17
CA PHE A 445 -3.35 6.33 27.53
C PHE A 445 -4.70 6.88 27.08
N VAL A 446 -5.57 6.06 26.49
CA VAL A 446 -6.95 6.45 26.13
C VAL A 446 -7.76 6.80 27.37
N LEU A 447 -7.73 5.97 28.43
CA LEU A 447 -8.44 6.26 29.68
C LEU A 447 -7.92 7.52 30.37
N PHE A 448 -6.61 7.78 30.32
CA PHE A 448 -6.01 9.00 30.83
C PHE A 448 -6.48 10.23 30.04
N HIS A 449 -6.55 10.15 28.71
CA HIS A 449 -7.01 11.27 27.88
C HIS A 449 -8.52 11.54 28.05
N VAL A 450 -9.33 10.49 28.22
CA VAL A 450 -10.75 10.62 28.58
C VAL A 450 -10.91 11.26 29.96
N GLY A 451 -10.07 10.87 30.93
CA GLY A 451 -10.06 11.47 32.27
C GLY A 451 -9.66 12.95 32.27
N VAL A 452 -8.59 13.31 31.54
CA VAL A 452 -8.16 14.70 31.38
C VAL A 452 -9.23 15.52 30.66
N GLY A 453 -9.86 14.97 29.62
CA GLY A 453 -10.98 15.61 28.91
C GLY A 453 -12.18 15.87 29.82
N ALA A 454 -12.54 14.90 30.68
CA ALA A 454 -13.63 15.06 31.64
C ALA A 454 -13.32 16.15 32.69
N ILE A 455 -12.08 16.21 33.20
CA ILE A 455 -11.66 17.23 34.17
C ILE A 455 -11.64 18.62 33.52
N ALA A 456 -11.09 18.74 32.31
CA ALA A 456 -11.08 20.00 31.57
C ALA A 456 -12.51 20.48 31.27
N GLY A 457 -13.40 19.59 30.84
CA GLY A 457 -14.83 19.90 30.65
C GLY A 457 -15.51 20.39 31.94
N LEU A 458 -15.17 19.80 33.08
CA LEU A 458 -15.73 20.18 34.39
C LEU A 458 -15.21 21.54 34.88
N ILE A 459 -13.97 21.88 34.55
CA ILE A 459 -13.38 23.21 34.80
C ILE A 459 -14.06 24.27 33.92
N VAL A 460 -14.21 24.01 32.62
CA VAL A 460 -14.89 24.92 31.68
C VAL A 460 -16.36 25.12 32.08
N TYR A 461 -17.06 24.05 32.45
CA TYR A 461 -18.43 24.11 32.98
C TYR A 461 -18.53 25.02 34.22
N ARG A 462 -17.59 24.90 35.17
CA ARG A 462 -17.57 25.74 36.37
C ARG A 462 -17.24 27.20 36.07
N ILE A 463 -16.40 27.49 35.08
CA ILE A 463 -16.07 28.86 34.65
C ILE A 463 -17.28 29.50 33.99
N ILE A 464 -17.96 28.80 33.07
CA ILE A 464 -19.18 29.28 32.42
C ILE A 464 -20.29 29.56 33.44
N HIS A 465 -20.46 28.68 34.43
CA HIS A 465 -21.55 28.82 35.40
C HIS A 465 -21.31 29.89 36.48
N ARG A 466 -20.04 30.22 36.79
CA ARG A 466 -19.70 31.32 37.73
C ARG A 466 -19.82 32.72 37.12
N VAL A 467 -19.76 32.85 35.80
CA VAL A 467 -19.84 34.14 35.09
C VAL A 467 -21.28 34.48 34.68
N SER A 468 -22.22 33.55 34.81
CA SER A 468 -23.65 33.74 34.53
C SER A 468 -24.48 34.19 35.74
N LYS A 469 -23.84 34.77 36.78
CA LYS A 469 -24.51 35.34 37.95
C LYS A 469 -24.14 36.80 38.15
#